data_AF-A0AAN5C4D0-F1
#
_entry.id   AF-A0AAN5C4D0-F1
#
_cell.length_a   1.000
_cell.length_b   1.000
_cell.length_c   1.000
_cell.angle_alpha   90.00
_cell.angle_beta   90.00
_cell.angle_gamma   90.00
#
_symmetry.space_group_name_H-M   'P 1'
#
loop_
_entity.id
_entity.type
_entity.pdbx_description
1 polymer ?
#
loop_
_entity_poly.entity_id
_entity_poly.type
_entity_poly.pdbx_seq_one_letter_code
_entity_poly.pdbx_strand_id
1 'polypeptide(L)'
;MKSLANAKTEIFSLGPEKTAAKTYPVVGPKLSFADFARVFREITSQEATFDPITLDQWGATVAATVGKGYEEDIKQMMEWIAMAPDDKICYGTRDQTEDTSYEDLGVKASTLADWMRRTAWQGPQ
;
A
#
# COMPACT_ATOMS: atom_id res chain seq x y z
N MET A 1 1.20 -0.96 17.96
CA MET A 1 0.98 -1.94 16.88
C MET A 1 2.32 -2.24 16.22
N LYS A 2 2.72 -3.50 16.11
CA LYS A 2 3.96 -3.90 15.40
C LYS A 2 3.72 -3.73 13.89
N SER A 3 4.59 -2.99 13.21
CA SER A 3 4.51 -2.68 11.76
C SER A 3 4.65 -3.95 10.91
N LEU A 4 4.09 -3.94 9.69
CA LEU A 4 4.32 -4.96 8.65
C LEU A 4 5.81 -5.21 8.35
N ALA A 5 6.68 -4.23 8.59
CA ALA A 5 8.14 -4.40 8.52
C ALA A 5 8.65 -5.55 9.43
N ASN A 6 7.88 -5.93 10.45
CA ASN A 6 8.20 -7.03 11.35
C ASN A 6 7.66 -8.39 10.88
N ALA A 7 6.82 -8.47 9.85
CA ALA A 7 6.24 -9.73 9.38
C ALA A 7 7.32 -10.76 9.03
N LYS A 8 8.37 -10.32 8.34
CA LYS A 8 9.56 -11.14 8.07
C LYS A 8 10.17 -11.70 9.37
N THR A 9 10.40 -10.83 10.36
CA THR A 9 11.00 -11.20 11.64
C THR A 9 10.15 -12.22 12.39
N GLU A 10 8.82 -12.01 12.46
CA GLU A 10 7.91 -12.92 13.15
C GLU A 10 7.81 -14.27 12.41
N ILE A 11 7.80 -14.28 11.08
CA ILE A 11 7.85 -15.51 10.27
C ILE A 11 9.08 -16.35 10.63
N PHE A 12 10.27 -15.73 10.68
CA PHE A 12 11.49 -16.44 11.06
C PHE A 12 11.51 -16.86 12.53
N SER A 13 10.97 -16.03 13.43
CA SER A 13 10.92 -16.35 14.87
C SER A 13 9.99 -17.52 15.20
N LEU A 14 8.88 -17.67 14.46
CA LEU A 14 7.91 -18.75 14.66
C LEU A 14 8.34 -20.06 13.99
N GLY A 15 9.15 -19.97 12.94
CA GLY A 15 9.72 -21.10 12.24
C GLY A 15 8.77 -21.77 11.24
N PRO A 16 9.32 -22.62 10.34
CA PRO A 16 8.59 -23.21 9.23
C PRO A 16 7.43 -24.12 9.68
N GLU A 17 7.50 -24.71 10.87
CA GLU A 17 6.40 -25.53 11.41
C GLU A 17 5.08 -24.75 11.54
N LYS A 18 5.16 -23.42 11.75
CA LYS A 18 3.98 -22.56 11.88
C LYS A 18 3.65 -21.78 10.61
N THR A 19 4.65 -21.50 9.77
CA THR A 19 4.52 -20.52 8.69
C THR A 19 4.78 -21.06 7.28
N ALA A 20 5.27 -22.30 7.13
CA ALA A 20 5.49 -22.87 5.80
C ALA A 20 4.17 -23.01 5.03
N ALA A 21 4.26 -22.88 3.70
CA ALA A 21 3.13 -22.95 2.76
C ALA A 21 1.98 -21.94 3.00
N LYS A 22 2.20 -20.91 3.84
CA LYS A 22 1.27 -19.81 4.04
C LYS A 22 1.70 -18.56 3.27
N THR A 23 0.73 -17.73 2.92
CA THR A 23 0.97 -16.44 2.25
C THR A 23 0.32 -15.33 3.05
N TYR A 24 1.12 -14.38 3.50
CA TYR A 24 0.69 -13.23 4.29
C TYR A 24 0.74 -11.96 3.44
N PRO A 25 -0.39 -11.26 3.23
CA PRO A 25 -0.41 -10.03 2.46
C PRO A 25 0.34 -8.91 3.20
N VAL A 26 1.30 -8.28 2.53
CA VAL A 26 2.01 -7.09 3.03
C VAL A 26 1.33 -5.84 2.46
N VAL A 27 0.09 -5.61 2.88
CA VAL A 27 -0.75 -4.51 2.37
C VAL A 27 -1.45 -3.78 3.51
N GLY A 28 -1.42 -2.44 3.45
CA GLY A 28 -2.19 -1.58 4.35
C GLY A 28 -3.69 -1.63 4.10
N PRO A 29 -4.50 -1.08 5.01
CA PRO A 29 -5.90 -0.78 4.70
C PRO A 29 -6.02 0.03 3.40
N LYS A 30 -7.01 -0.28 2.58
CA LYS A 30 -7.26 0.43 1.31
C LYS A 30 -7.51 1.92 1.60
N LEU A 31 -6.95 2.78 0.75
CA LEU A 31 -7.09 4.23 0.85
C LEU A 31 -7.27 4.80 -0.57
N SER A 32 -8.28 5.65 -0.75
CA SER A 32 -8.46 6.36 -2.02
C SER A 32 -7.40 7.45 -2.19
N PHE A 33 -7.06 7.83 -3.43
CA PHE A 33 -6.13 8.95 -3.68
C PHE A 33 -6.63 10.28 -3.10
N ALA A 34 -7.95 10.50 -3.06
CA ALA A 34 -8.54 11.65 -2.38
C ALA A 34 -8.31 11.62 -0.86
N ASP A 35 -8.43 10.43 -0.26
CA ASP A 35 -8.17 10.25 1.17
C ASP A 35 -6.68 10.41 1.51
N PHE A 36 -5.74 10.11 0.61
CA PHE A 36 -4.32 10.40 0.83
C PHE A 36 -4.10 11.89 1.12
N ALA A 37 -4.64 12.78 0.27
CA ALA A 37 -4.53 14.23 0.45
C ALA A 37 -5.20 14.69 1.76
N ARG A 38 -6.38 14.13 2.06
CA ARG A 38 -7.12 14.43 3.30
C ARG A 38 -6.32 14.04 4.55
N VAL A 39 -5.84 12.79 4.61
CA VAL A 39 -5.05 12.27 5.75
C VAL A 39 -3.76 13.07 5.92
N PHE A 40 -3.10 13.44 4.81
CA PHE A 40 -1.90 14.26 4.86
C PHE A 40 -2.18 15.61 5.52
N ARG A 41 -3.17 16.35 5.01
CA ARG A 41 -3.57 17.65 5.56
C ARG A 41 -3.97 17.57 7.03
N GLU A 42 -4.73 16.55 7.41
CA GLU A 42 -5.15 16.33 8.81
C GLU A 42 -3.95 16.17 9.77
N ILE A 43 -2.85 15.57 9.31
CA ILE A 43 -1.69 15.27 10.16
C ILE A 43 -0.66 16.39 10.13
N THR A 44 -0.42 16.99 8.97
CA THR A 44 0.65 17.99 8.79
C THR A 44 0.14 19.43 8.88
N SER A 45 -1.19 19.63 8.80
CA SER A 45 -1.81 20.96 8.60
C SER A 45 -1.35 21.70 7.34
N GLN A 46 -0.70 21.01 6.41
CA GLN A 46 -0.30 21.56 5.12
C GLN A 46 -1.41 21.35 4.10
N GLU A 47 -1.66 22.35 3.26
CA GLU A 47 -2.63 22.22 2.18
C GLU A 47 -2.22 21.13 1.20
N ALA A 48 -3.17 20.25 0.90
CA ALA A 48 -3.01 19.16 -0.05
C ALA A 48 -4.34 18.89 -0.75
N THR A 49 -4.27 18.79 -2.07
CA THR A 49 -5.43 18.54 -2.93
C THR A 49 -5.16 17.32 -3.81
N PHE A 50 -6.19 16.50 -3.99
CA PHE A 50 -6.15 15.47 -5.01
C PHE A 50 -6.53 16.09 -6.36
N ASP A 51 -5.56 16.15 -7.26
CA ASP A 51 -5.71 16.62 -8.64
C ASP A 51 -5.39 15.48 -9.61
N PRO A 52 -6.41 14.77 -10.13
CA PRO A 52 -6.20 13.60 -10.97
C PRO A 52 -5.62 13.98 -12.34
N ILE A 53 -4.65 13.20 -12.81
CA ILE A 53 -4.05 13.32 -14.15
C ILE A 53 -4.50 12.19 -15.07
N THR A 54 -4.27 12.34 -16.38
CA THR A 54 -4.56 11.27 -17.33
C THR A 54 -3.56 10.13 -17.21
N LEU A 55 -3.96 8.95 -17.69
CA LEU A 55 -3.10 7.77 -17.73
C LEU A 55 -1.84 7.99 -18.57
N ASP A 56 -1.95 8.74 -19.68
CA ASP A 56 -0.81 9.11 -20.51
C ASP A 56 0.16 10.04 -19.79
N GLN A 57 -0.35 11.03 -19.05
CA GLN A 57 0.49 11.90 -18.24
C GLN A 57 1.23 11.10 -17.17
N TRP A 58 0.54 10.18 -16.50
CA TRP A 58 1.15 9.31 -15.50
C TRP A 58 2.24 8.40 -16.07
N GLY A 59 1.97 7.77 -17.22
CA GLY A 59 2.95 6.96 -17.94
C GLY A 59 4.21 7.76 -18.29
N ALA A 60 4.04 8.98 -18.82
CA ALA A 60 5.16 9.86 -19.13
C ALA A 60 5.96 10.27 -17.88
N THR A 61 5.28 10.57 -16.75
CA THR A 61 5.95 10.88 -15.47
C THR A 61 6.82 9.73 -14.97
N VAL A 62 6.30 8.51 -15.00
CA VAL A 62 7.05 7.32 -14.59
C VAL A 62 8.19 7.03 -15.57
N ALA A 63 7.95 7.09 -16.87
CA ALA A 63 8.98 6.91 -17.89
C ALA A 63 10.16 7.88 -17.72
N ALA A 64 9.88 9.14 -17.36
CA ALA A 64 10.90 10.14 -17.08
C ALA A 64 11.71 9.84 -15.80
N THR A 65 11.11 9.16 -14.83
CA THR A 65 11.72 8.88 -13.52
C THR A 65 12.50 7.57 -13.49
N VAL A 66 11.94 6.49 -14.06
CA VAL A 66 12.50 5.12 -13.96
C VAL A 66 12.89 4.52 -15.32
N GLY A 67 12.59 5.22 -16.42
CA GLY A 67 12.95 4.82 -17.78
C GLY A 67 11.76 4.36 -18.63
N LYS A 68 11.89 4.53 -19.96
CA LYS A 68 10.83 4.29 -20.94
C LYS A 68 10.23 2.88 -20.93
N GLY A 69 10.98 1.87 -20.47
CA GLY A 69 10.47 0.50 -20.37
C GLY A 69 9.27 0.35 -19.44
N TYR A 70 9.10 1.25 -18.47
CA TYR A 70 8.01 1.19 -17.47
C TYR A 70 6.76 1.97 -17.88
N GLU A 71 6.78 2.68 -19.01
CA GLU A 71 5.67 3.55 -19.43
C GLU A 71 4.37 2.75 -19.60
N GLU A 72 4.45 1.61 -20.27
CA GLU A 72 3.27 0.77 -20.51
C GLU A 72 2.86 -0.01 -19.26
N ASP A 73 3.83 -0.57 -18.54
CA ASP A 73 3.59 -1.36 -17.33
C ASP A 73 2.82 -0.56 -16.26
N ILE A 74 3.18 0.72 -16.07
CA ILE A 74 2.48 1.54 -15.08
C ILE A 74 1.07 1.92 -15.54
N LYS A 75 0.84 2.08 -16.85
CA LYS A 75 -0.50 2.37 -17.37
C LYS A 75 -1.41 1.17 -17.13
N GLN A 76 -0.95 -0.02 -17.50
CA GLN A 76 -1.69 -1.26 -17.27
C GLN A 76 -1.95 -1.53 -15.78
N MET A 77 -1.00 -1.21 -14.91
CA MET A 77 -1.20 -1.31 -13.46
C MET A 77 -2.35 -0.39 -12.99
N MET A 78 -2.42 0.84 -13.48
CA MET A 78 -3.49 1.78 -13.10
C MET A 78 -4.85 1.38 -13.68
N GLU A 79 -4.89 0.85 -14.91
CA GLU A 79 -6.10 0.28 -15.51
C GLU A 79 -6.63 -0.89 -14.68
N TRP A 80 -5.73 -1.77 -14.23
CA TRP A 80 -6.09 -2.85 -13.33
C TRP A 80 -6.64 -2.33 -12.00
N ILE A 81 -5.97 -1.36 -11.37
CA ILE A 81 -6.42 -0.74 -10.12
C ILE A 81 -7.81 -0.12 -10.26
N ALA A 82 -8.12 0.48 -11.41
CA ALA A 82 -9.41 1.11 -11.66
C ALA A 82 -10.57 0.10 -11.77
N MET A 83 -10.28 -1.14 -12.15
CA MET A 83 -11.28 -2.20 -12.32
C MET A 83 -11.26 -3.26 -11.19
N ALA A 84 -10.24 -3.24 -10.34
CA ALA A 84 -10.07 -4.22 -9.27
C ALA A 84 -11.25 -4.14 -8.28
N PRO A 85 -11.81 -5.30 -7.85
CA PRO A 85 -12.91 -5.32 -6.88
C PRO A 85 -12.61 -4.55 -5.60
N ASP A 86 -13.55 -3.70 -5.18
CA ASP A 86 -13.40 -2.82 -4.03
C ASP A 86 -13.43 -3.54 -2.68
N ASP A 87 -14.10 -4.69 -2.63
CA ASP A 87 -14.27 -5.54 -1.46
C ASP A 87 -13.08 -6.47 -1.20
N LYS A 88 -12.11 -6.51 -2.12
CA LYS A 88 -10.93 -7.38 -2.07
C LYS A 88 -9.65 -6.61 -1.73
N ILE A 89 -8.67 -7.32 -1.19
CA ILE A 89 -7.32 -6.82 -0.91
C ILE A 89 -6.34 -7.25 -2.04
N CYS A 90 -5.08 -6.83 -1.93
CA CYS A 90 -4.02 -7.20 -2.88
C CYS A 90 -4.41 -6.92 -4.34
N TYR A 91 -4.93 -5.72 -4.60
CA TYR A 91 -5.41 -5.31 -5.92
C TYR A 91 -6.46 -6.26 -6.50
N GLY A 92 -7.44 -6.67 -5.70
CA GLY A 92 -8.56 -7.47 -6.19
C GLY A 92 -8.34 -8.98 -6.21
N THR A 93 -7.18 -9.46 -5.75
CA THR A 93 -6.78 -10.88 -5.92
C THR A 93 -7.11 -11.78 -4.73
N ARG A 94 -7.49 -11.22 -3.59
CA ARG A 94 -7.70 -11.97 -2.35
C ARG A 94 -8.81 -11.37 -1.49
N ASP A 95 -9.59 -12.22 -0.83
CA ASP A 95 -10.63 -11.78 0.09
C ASP A 95 -10.02 -11.32 1.42
N GLN A 96 -10.66 -10.34 2.07
CA GLN A 96 -10.20 -9.84 3.37
C GLN A 96 -10.16 -10.94 4.45
N THR A 97 -11.09 -11.89 4.39
CA THR A 97 -11.18 -13.02 5.32
C THR A 97 -10.04 -14.02 5.17
N GLU A 98 -9.30 -13.96 4.07
CA GLU A 98 -8.14 -14.84 3.84
C GLU A 98 -6.84 -14.25 4.42
N ASP A 99 -6.84 -13.01 4.92
CA ASP A 99 -5.69 -12.43 5.60
C ASP A 99 -5.59 -12.96 7.05
N THR A 100 -4.76 -13.98 7.25
CA THR A 100 -4.48 -14.56 8.57
C THR A 100 -3.25 -13.96 9.26
N SER A 101 -2.71 -12.85 8.74
CA SER A 101 -1.43 -12.30 9.22
C SER A 101 -1.46 -11.94 10.70
N TYR A 102 -2.60 -11.45 11.20
CA TYR A 102 -2.71 -11.06 12.60
C TYR A 102 -2.82 -12.29 13.51
N GLU A 103 -3.60 -13.29 13.11
CA GLU A 103 -3.83 -14.52 13.84
C GLU A 103 -2.56 -15.37 13.92
N ASP A 104 -1.84 -15.50 12.80
CA ASP A 104 -0.66 -16.34 12.70
C ASP A 104 0.61 -15.67 13.22
N LEU A 105 0.78 -14.37 12.98
CA LEU A 105 2.04 -13.65 13.24
C LEU A 105 1.93 -12.56 14.32
N GLY A 106 0.71 -12.24 14.79
CA GLY A 106 0.49 -11.16 15.75
C GLY A 106 0.79 -9.76 15.19
N VAL A 107 0.89 -9.61 13.87
CA VAL A 107 1.21 -8.34 13.20
C VAL A 107 0.16 -7.98 12.16
N LYS A 108 -0.03 -6.68 11.97
CA LYS A 108 -0.90 -6.12 10.94
C LYS A 108 -0.29 -4.83 10.40
N ALA A 109 -0.63 -4.50 9.16
CA ALA A 109 -0.22 -3.25 8.54
C ALA A 109 -0.68 -2.04 9.35
N SER A 110 0.21 -1.04 9.46
CA SER A 110 -0.19 0.29 9.93
C SER A 110 -1.07 0.97 8.89
N THR A 111 -1.99 1.83 9.33
CA THR A 111 -2.63 2.81 8.43
C THR A 111 -1.58 3.84 7.95
N LEU A 112 -1.90 4.57 6.87
CA LEU A 112 -1.09 5.73 6.47
C LEU A 112 -0.93 6.72 7.62
N ALA A 113 -2.01 7.00 8.35
CA ALA A 113 -2.01 7.94 9.46
C ALA A 113 -1.06 7.51 10.60
N ASP A 114 -1.11 6.23 10.98
CA ASP A 114 -0.22 5.67 12.00
C ASP A 114 1.24 5.73 11.57
N TRP A 115 1.50 5.48 10.28
CA TRP A 115 2.85 5.58 9.72
C TRP A 115 3.34 7.04 9.74
N MET A 116 2.54 8.00 9.25
CA MET A 116 2.91 9.42 9.21
C MET A 116 3.19 10.00 10.60
N ARG A 117 2.32 9.71 11.58
CA ARG A 117 2.55 10.17 12.98
C ARG A 117 3.83 9.59 13.56
N ARG A 118 4.14 8.33 13.25
CA ARG A 118 5.33 7.64 13.75
C ARG A 118 6.62 8.16 13.13
N THR A 119 6.61 8.50 11.83
CA THR A 119 7.80 8.98 11.12
C THR A 119 7.97 10.49 11.17
N ALA A 120 6.95 11.22 11.62
CA ALA A 120 6.87 12.68 11.52
C ALA A 120 7.10 13.19 10.10
N TRP A 121 6.76 12.38 9.08
CA TRP A 121 6.99 12.71 7.67
C TRP A 121 6.15 13.93 7.25
N GLN A 122 6.80 14.89 6.59
CA GLN A 122 6.21 16.19 6.21
C GLN A 122 5.94 16.35 4.71
N GLY A 123 6.07 15.27 3.92
CA GLY A 123 5.95 15.32 2.46
C GLY A 123 7.27 15.03 1.74
N PRO A 124 7.25 14.89 0.41
CA PRO A 124 8.47 14.84 -0.40
C PRO A 124 9.25 16.16 -0.33
N GLN A 125 10.58 16.09 -0.48
CA GLN A 125 11.47 17.26 -0.60
C GLN A 125 11.67 17.64 -2.06
#